data_AF-A0A932VYG1-F1
#
_entry.id   AF-A0A932VYG1-F1
#
_cell.length_a   1.000
_cell.length_b   1.000
_cell.length_c   1.000
_cell.angle_alpha   90.00
_cell.angle_beta   90.00
_cell.angle_gamma   90.00
#
_symmetry.space_group_name_H-M   'P 1'
#
loop_
_entity.id
_entity.type
_entity.pdbx_description
1 polymer ?
#
loop_
_entity_poly.entity_id
_entity_poly.type
_entity_poly.pdbx_seq_one_letter_code
_entity_poly.pdbx_strand_id
1 'polypeptide(L)'
;MNCEEFEPHITDYLEGTLLPAVAKVVEDHRVTCTECQRLITLVSQIIDTCHAMPRLDPQAELPSLILQKTPRKVLPGFSLLSFWQGLFRPILWPRAAVGATLMVGFLSLTINQLGKGNNAPEHLWKKANLFAHHVYSQGLKLYDRKNQWQAQLKFLSESLRNQIDYHLGEAGEDPRQDSSSRKEGQSSPPEPKKDLKKSGSSPLKHERSMLT
;
A
#
# COMPACT_ATOMS: atom_id res chain seq x y z
N MET A 1 25.76 -17.16 16.46
CA MET A 1 25.29 -15.83 16.89
C MET A 1 26.34 -15.17 17.75
N ASN A 2 26.26 -13.86 17.90
CA ASN A 2 27.00 -13.08 18.89
C ASN A 2 26.14 -12.84 20.16
N CYS A 3 26.74 -12.42 21.28
CA CYS A 3 26.01 -12.21 22.54
C CYS A 3 24.85 -11.18 22.41
N GLU A 4 25.02 -10.15 21.58
CA GLU A 4 23.98 -9.14 21.32
C GLU A 4 22.76 -9.71 20.58
N GLU A 5 22.95 -10.76 19.77
CA GLU A 5 21.87 -11.46 19.06
C GLU A 5 21.15 -12.47 19.96
N PHE A 6 21.79 -12.90 21.06
CA PHE A 6 21.26 -13.88 22.01
C PHE A 6 20.24 -13.26 22.98
N GLU A 7 20.55 -12.08 23.52
CA GLU A 7 19.72 -11.39 24.52
C GLU A 7 18.22 -11.25 24.16
N PRO A 8 17.82 -10.81 22.95
CA PRO A 8 16.40 -10.70 22.60
C PRO A 8 15.67 -12.04 22.51
N HIS A 9 16.39 -13.17 22.41
CA HIS A 9 15.80 -14.51 22.34
C HIS A 9 15.69 -15.21 23.70
N ILE A 10 16.19 -14.62 24.80
CA ILE A 10 16.19 -15.26 26.13
C ILE A 10 14.76 -15.52 26.63
N THR A 11 13.87 -14.53 26.54
CA THR A 11 12.47 -14.68 27.01
C THR A 11 11.75 -15.77 26.24
N ASP A 12 11.77 -15.71 24.91
CA ASP A 12 11.12 -16.69 24.03
C ASP A 12 11.72 -18.10 24.17
N TYR A 13 13.01 -18.22 24.49
CA TYR A 13 13.67 -19.48 24.80
C TYR A 13 13.18 -20.06 26.13
N LEU A 14 13.05 -19.24 27.18
CA LEU A 14 12.57 -19.66 28.50
C LEU A 14 11.07 -20.00 28.50
N GLU A 15 10.27 -19.30 27.70
CA GLU A 15 8.84 -19.58 27.50
C GLU A 15 8.58 -20.74 26.51
N GLY A 16 9.61 -21.21 25.80
CA GLY A 16 9.49 -22.30 24.82
C GLY A 16 8.75 -21.92 23.52
N THR A 17 8.62 -20.63 23.23
CA THR A 17 7.93 -20.07 22.05
C THR A 17 8.84 -19.97 20.82
N LEU A 18 10.15 -20.12 21.01
CA LEU A 18 11.18 -19.97 19.98
C LEU A 18 11.10 -21.06 18.88
N LEU A 19 11.34 -20.69 17.61
CA LEU A 19 11.37 -21.63 16.50
C LEU A 19 12.50 -22.68 16.69
N PRO A 20 12.29 -23.97 16.34
CA PRO A 20 13.24 -25.04 16.66
C PRO A 20 14.60 -24.91 15.95
N ALA A 21 14.67 -24.20 14.82
CA ALA A 21 15.93 -23.87 14.16
C ALA A 21 16.74 -22.82 14.95
N VAL A 22 16.08 -21.81 15.53
CA VAL A 22 16.71 -20.76 16.33
C VAL A 22 17.07 -21.32 17.72
N ALA A 23 16.21 -22.15 18.31
CA ALA A 23 16.45 -22.80 19.61
C ALA A 23 17.74 -23.63 19.65
N LYS A 24 18.07 -24.35 18.57
CA LYS A 24 19.36 -25.06 18.46
C LYS A 24 20.54 -24.10 18.47
N VAL A 25 20.47 -23.04 17.67
CA VAL A 25 21.53 -22.02 17.58
C VAL A 25 21.73 -21.34 18.94
N VAL A 26 20.64 -21.04 19.67
CA VAL A 26 20.63 -20.52 21.05
C VAL A 26 21.26 -21.48 22.04
N GLU A 27 20.94 -22.77 21.97
CA GLU A 27 21.55 -23.79 22.83
C GLU A 27 23.07 -23.94 22.57
N ASP A 28 23.49 -23.97 21.30
CA ASP A 28 24.91 -24.06 20.92
C ASP A 28 25.71 -22.86 21.49
N HIS A 29 25.15 -21.65 21.44
CA HIS A 29 25.78 -20.47 22.04
C HIS A 29 25.76 -20.51 23.58
N ARG A 30 24.66 -20.96 24.21
CA ARG A 30 24.54 -21.13 25.66
C ARG A 30 25.61 -22.08 26.22
N VAL A 31 25.92 -23.16 25.51
CA VAL A 31 26.97 -24.11 25.91
C VAL A 31 28.38 -23.55 25.68
N THR A 32 28.56 -22.68 24.69
CA THR A 32 29.88 -22.12 24.32
C THR A 32 30.25 -20.86 25.11
N CYS A 33 29.27 -20.06 25.56
CA CYS A 33 29.48 -18.75 26.17
C CYS A 33 29.07 -18.72 27.66
N THR A 34 30.05 -18.63 28.55
CA THR A 34 29.85 -18.64 30.02
C THR A 34 28.99 -17.48 30.52
N GLU A 35 29.11 -16.29 29.92
CA GLU A 35 28.32 -15.11 30.30
C GLU A 35 26.83 -15.30 29.96
N CYS A 36 26.55 -15.84 28.77
CA CYS A 36 25.18 -16.13 28.33
C CYS A 36 24.55 -17.29 29.13
N GLN A 37 25.35 -18.30 29.50
CA GLN A 37 24.93 -19.37 30.40
C GLN A 37 24.57 -18.82 31.80
N ARG A 38 25.43 -17.95 32.36
CA ARG A 38 25.19 -17.27 33.64
C ARG A 38 23.94 -16.40 33.59
N LEU A 39 23.74 -15.65 32.51
CA LEU A 39 22.57 -14.79 32.31
C LEU A 39 21.26 -15.60 32.32
N ILE A 40 21.16 -16.68 31.53
CA ILE A 40 19.99 -17.57 31.55
C ILE A 40 19.75 -18.15 32.96
N THR A 41 20.81 -18.58 33.65
CA THR A 41 20.70 -19.17 34.99
C THR A 41 20.16 -18.16 36.02
N LEU A 42 20.56 -16.89 35.91
CA LEU A 42 20.05 -15.82 36.79
C LEU A 42 18.57 -15.51 36.48
N VAL A 43 18.19 -15.43 35.21
CA VAL A 43 16.79 -15.17 34.82
C VAL A 43 15.88 -16.32 35.22
N SER A 44 16.30 -17.59 35.05
CA SER A 44 15.52 -18.74 35.50
C SER A 44 15.34 -18.75 37.02
N GLN A 45 16.40 -18.44 37.78
CA GLN A 45 16.30 -18.30 39.25
C GLN A 45 15.33 -17.20 39.67
N ILE A 46 15.32 -16.06 38.98
CA ILE A 46 14.35 -14.98 39.24
C ILE A 46 12.91 -15.47 38.98
N ILE A 47 12.68 -16.16 37.86
CA ILE A 47 11.39 -16.76 37.50
C ILE A 47 10.95 -17.77 38.57
N ASP A 48 11.84 -18.67 39.00
CA ASP A 48 11.58 -19.65 40.07
C ASP A 48 11.22 -18.97 41.39
N THR A 49 11.93 -17.91 41.79
CA THR A 49 11.58 -17.15 43.01
C THR A 49 10.23 -16.45 42.89
N CYS A 50 9.88 -15.96 41.69
CA CYS A 50 8.56 -15.38 41.43
C CYS A 50 7.43 -16.43 41.51
N HIS A 51 7.67 -17.65 41.04
CA HIS A 51 6.72 -18.77 41.18
C HIS A 51 6.64 -19.32 42.61
N ALA A 52 7.71 -19.22 43.38
CA ALA A 52 7.74 -19.59 44.79
C ALA A 52 7.06 -18.57 45.72
N MET A 53 6.74 -17.36 45.24
CA MET A 53 5.98 -16.39 46.02
C MET A 53 4.59 -16.93 46.38
N PRO A 54 4.09 -16.71 47.61
CA PRO A 54 2.78 -17.18 48.01
C PRO A 54 1.71 -16.53 47.12
N ARG A 55 0.78 -17.35 46.62
CA ARG A 55 -0.36 -16.85 45.86
C ARG A 55 -1.31 -16.11 46.81
N LEU A 56 -1.23 -14.78 46.81
CA LEU A 56 -2.20 -13.95 47.52
C LEU A 56 -3.61 -14.20 46.93
N ASP A 57 -4.53 -14.67 47.76
CA ASP A 57 -5.94 -14.69 47.42
C ASP A 57 -6.44 -13.24 47.33
N PRO A 58 -7.08 -12.81 46.23
CA PRO A 58 -7.63 -11.46 46.14
C PRO A 58 -8.62 -11.22 47.29
N GLN A 59 -8.44 -10.10 48.00
CA GLN A 59 -9.39 -9.64 49.01
C GLN A 59 -10.83 -9.69 48.48
N ALA A 60 -11.77 -10.19 49.27
CA ALA A 60 -13.13 -10.50 48.82
C ALA A 60 -13.88 -9.31 48.18
N GLU A 61 -13.49 -8.08 48.51
CA GLU A 61 -14.05 -6.84 47.97
C GLU A 61 -13.44 -6.40 46.62
N LEU A 62 -12.32 -7.00 46.20
CA LEU A 62 -11.61 -6.63 44.96
C LEU A 62 -12.48 -6.77 43.70
N PRO A 63 -13.26 -7.87 43.49
CA PRO A 63 -14.11 -8.00 42.32
C PRO A 63 -15.19 -6.91 42.25
N SER A 64 -15.80 -6.56 43.38
CA SER A 64 -16.77 -5.46 43.48
C SER A 64 -16.13 -4.09 43.22
N LEU A 65 -14.91 -3.84 43.73
CA LEU A 65 -14.17 -2.60 43.47
C LEU A 65 -13.78 -2.45 42.00
N ILE A 66 -13.34 -3.54 41.34
CA ILE A 66 -13.07 -3.54 39.90
C ILE A 66 -14.35 -3.25 39.11
N LEU A 67 -15.47 -3.90 39.44
CA LEU A 67 -16.76 -3.64 38.78
C LEU A 67 -17.29 -2.21 38.95
N GLN A 68 -16.96 -1.53 40.06
CA GLN A 68 -17.30 -0.12 40.28
C GLN A 68 -16.33 0.86 39.58
N LYS A 69 -15.03 0.54 39.56
CA LYS A 69 -13.97 1.42 39.01
C LYS A 69 -13.78 1.27 37.50
N THR A 70 -14.03 0.10 36.93
CA THR A 70 -13.98 -0.09 35.47
C THR A 70 -15.23 0.51 34.85
N PRO A 71 -15.13 1.46 33.91
CA PRO A 71 -16.30 2.01 33.25
C PRO A 71 -17.00 0.90 32.47
N ARG A 72 -18.16 0.46 32.97
CA ARG A 72 -18.98 -0.55 32.31
C ARG A 72 -19.38 -0.01 30.94
N LYS A 73 -18.73 -0.51 29.89
CA LYS A 73 -19.13 -0.28 28.51
C LYS A 73 -20.46 -0.98 28.30
N VAL A 74 -21.54 -0.32 28.69
CA VAL A 74 -22.90 -0.73 28.41
C VAL A 74 -23.02 -0.83 26.90
N LEU A 75 -23.02 -2.06 26.39
CA LEU A 75 -23.46 -2.35 25.04
C LEU A 75 -24.88 -1.75 24.97
N PRO A 76 -25.15 -0.79 24.07
CA PRO A 76 -26.48 -0.21 24.00
C PRO A 76 -27.45 -1.35 23.69
N GLY A 77 -28.42 -1.56 24.60
CA GLY A 77 -29.49 -2.53 24.37
C GLY A 77 -30.14 -2.24 23.02
N PHE A 78 -30.57 -3.29 22.31
CA PHE A 78 -31.02 -3.22 20.92
C PHE A 78 -32.12 -2.15 20.74
N SER A 79 -31.68 -0.95 20.37
CA SER A 79 -32.51 0.22 20.20
C SER A 79 -32.59 0.51 18.72
N LEU A 80 -33.81 0.58 18.17
CA LEU A 80 -34.06 0.92 16.77
C LEU A 80 -33.30 2.19 16.34
N LEU A 81 -33.17 3.15 17.25
CA LEU A 81 -32.47 4.40 17.01
C LEU A 81 -30.96 4.19 16.78
N SER A 82 -30.33 3.28 17.55
CA SER A 82 -28.91 2.92 17.39
C SER A 82 -28.65 2.14 16.09
N PHE A 83 -29.60 1.31 15.66
CA PHE A 83 -29.55 0.62 14.37
C PHE A 83 -29.60 1.61 13.21
N TRP A 84 -30.53 2.58 13.26
CA TRP A 84 -30.60 3.67 12.28
C TRP A 84 -29.31 4.51 12.28
N GLN A 85 -28.77 4.88 13.45
CA GLN A 85 -27.51 5.63 13.55
C GLN A 85 -26.31 4.87 12.96
N GLY A 86 -26.30 3.53 13.10
CA GLY A 86 -25.31 2.66 12.47
C GLY A 86 -25.43 2.60 10.94
N LEU A 87 -26.66 2.61 10.41
CA LEU A 87 -26.94 2.53 8.98
C LEU A 87 -26.61 3.83 8.21
N PHE A 88 -26.70 4.99 8.86
CA PHE A 88 -26.29 6.27 8.25
C PHE A 88 -24.81 6.63 8.46
N ARG A 89 -24.12 5.99 9.41
CA ARG A 89 -22.66 6.15 9.59
C ARG A 89 -21.79 5.86 8.35
N PRO A 90 -22.03 4.84 7.51
CA PRO A 90 -21.24 4.61 6.31
C PRO A 90 -21.36 5.72 5.25
N ILE A 91 -22.39 6.58 5.28
CA ILE A 91 -22.58 7.61 4.26
C ILE A 91 -21.54 8.76 4.35
N LEU A 92 -20.80 8.86 5.47
CA LEU A 92 -19.72 9.83 5.65
C LEU A 92 -18.36 9.38 5.08
N TRP A 93 -18.24 8.17 4.53
CA TRP A 93 -17.01 7.70 3.89
C TRP A 93 -17.12 7.75 2.35
N PRO A 94 -16.26 8.53 1.65
CA PRO A 94 -16.35 8.72 0.19
C PRO A 94 -16.39 7.43 -0.64
N ARG A 95 -15.80 6.34 -0.14
CA ARG A 95 -15.79 5.03 -0.80
C ARG A 95 -17.14 4.29 -0.73
N ALA A 96 -17.90 4.46 0.35
CA ALA A 96 -19.20 3.80 0.52
C ALA A 96 -20.30 4.49 -0.31
N ALA A 97 -20.21 5.81 -0.52
CA ALA A 97 -21.13 6.56 -1.37
C ALA A 97 -21.15 6.06 -2.83
N VAL A 98 -19.99 5.67 -3.38
CA VAL A 98 -19.91 5.09 -4.74
C VAL A 98 -20.57 3.72 -4.80
N GLY A 99 -20.38 2.86 -3.78
CA GLY A 99 -21.05 1.56 -3.73
C GLY A 99 -22.57 1.69 -3.61
N ALA A 100 -23.06 2.60 -2.76
CA ALA A 100 -24.48 2.86 -2.58
C ALA A 100 -25.14 3.44 -3.84
N THR A 101 -24.51 4.41 -4.52
CA THR A 101 -25.05 4.98 -5.77
C THR A 101 -25.08 3.98 -6.91
N LEU A 102 -24.08 3.09 -7.02
CA LEU A 102 -24.09 2.01 -8.01
C LEU A 102 -25.19 0.97 -7.71
N MET A 103 -25.39 0.57 -6.45
CA MET A 103 -26.47 -0.35 -6.06
C MET A 103 -27.86 0.24 -6.32
N VAL A 104 -28.10 1.50 -5.92
CA VAL A 104 -29.37 2.19 -6.18
C VAL A 104 -29.60 2.41 -7.67
N GLY A 105 -28.54 2.77 -8.42
CA GLY A 105 -28.60 2.92 -9.87
C GLY A 105 -28.93 1.60 -10.58
N PHE A 106 -28.30 0.49 -10.17
CA PHE A 106 -28.58 -0.84 -10.70
C PHE A 106 -30.00 -1.30 -10.35
N LEU A 107 -30.45 -1.11 -9.10
CA LEU A 107 -31.80 -1.46 -8.69
C LEU A 107 -32.86 -0.64 -9.48
N SER A 108 -32.66 0.68 -9.60
CA SER A 108 -33.52 1.56 -10.42
C SER A 108 -33.55 1.13 -11.89
N LEU A 109 -32.40 0.76 -12.46
CA LEU A 109 -32.32 0.22 -13.82
C LEU A 109 -33.10 -1.10 -13.95
N THR A 110 -32.92 -2.05 -13.02
CA THR A 110 -33.63 -3.34 -13.07
C THR A 110 -35.15 -3.17 -12.97
N ILE A 111 -35.63 -2.28 -12.10
CA ILE A 111 -37.07 -1.98 -11.95
C ILE A 111 -37.63 -1.34 -13.23
N ASN A 112 -36.93 -0.37 -13.81
CA ASN A 112 -37.36 0.34 -15.03
C ASN A 112 -37.29 -0.56 -16.28
N GLN A 113 -36.34 -1.51 -16.32
CA GLN A 113 -36.22 -2.50 -17.39
C GLN A 113 -37.27 -3.63 -17.27
N LEU A 114 -37.56 -4.13 -16.07
CA LEU A 114 -38.66 -5.09 -15.86
C LEU A 114 -40.04 -4.47 -16.12
N GLY A 115 -40.23 -3.19 -15.79
CA GLY A 115 -41.48 -2.46 -16.02
C GLY A 115 -41.78 -2.11 -17.48
N LYS A 116 -40.81 -2.28 -18.39
CA LYS A 116 -40.97 -2.01 -19.83
C LYS A 116 -40.52 -3.23 -20.64
N GLY A 117 -41.47 -4.13 -20.90
CA GLY A 117 -41.27 -5.44 -21.53
C GLY A 117 -40.78 -5.48 -22.99
N ASN A 118 -39.96 -4.53 -23.42
CA ASN A 118 -39.35 -4.48 -24.76
C ASN A 118 -37.88 -4.93 -24.69
N ASN A 119 -37.69 -6.25 -24.63
CA ASN A 119 -36.38 -6.91 -24.61
C ASN A 119 -35.67 -6.87 -25.97
N ALA A 120 -35.24 -5.68 -26.41
CA ALA A 120 -34.45 -5.49 -27.64
C ALA A 120 -33.01 -5.05 -27.29
N PRO A 121 -32.10 -5.95 -26.87
CA PRO A 121 -30.76 -5.58 -26.38
C PRO A 121 -29.89 -4.86 -27.42
N GLU A 122 -30.13 -5.11 -28.71
CA GLU A 122 -29.36 -4.57 -29.84
C GLU A 122 -29.32 -3.03 -29.93
N HIS A 123 -30.39 -2.32 -29.56
CA HIS A 123 -30.44 -0.87 -29.64
C HIS A 123 -29.72 -0.20 -28.45
N LEU A 124 -29.61 -0.90 -27.32
CA LEU A 124 -28.83 -0.48 -26.17
C LEU A 124 -27.33 -0.61 -26.44
N TRP A 125 -26.89 -1.74 -27.02
CA TRP A 125 -25.50 -1.95 -27.44
C TRP A 125 -24.98 -0.87 -28.40
N LYS A 126 -25.78 -0.50 -29.42
CA LYS A 126 -25.42 0.57 -30.37
C LYS A 126 -25.22 1.92 -29.66
N LYS A 127 -26.11 2.29 -28.72
CA LYS A 127 -26.00 3.52 -27.93
C LYS A 127 -24.79 3.50 -26.97
N ALA A 128 -24.55 2.36 -26.31
CA ALA A 128 -23.41 2.19 -25.40
C ALA A 128 -22.07 2.33 -26.13
N ASN A 129 -21.91 1.74 -27.32
CA ASN A 129 -20.68 1.85 -28.09
C ASN A 129 -20.41 3.30 -28.57
N LEU A 130 -21.43 4.01 -29.03
CA LEU A 130 -21.31 5.43 -29.41
C LEU A 130 -20.93 6.31 -28.21
N PHE A 131 -21.50 6.05 -27.03
CA PHE A 131 -21.13 6.76 -25.80
C PHE A 131 -19.69 6.47 -25.37
N ALA A 132 -19.25 5.21 -25.44
CA ALA A 132 -17.87 4.82 -25.14
C ALA A 132 -16.85 5.54 -26.03
N HIS A 133 -17.09 5.61 -27.35
CA HIS A 133 -16.26 6.40 -28.26
C HIS A 133 -16.27 7.90 -27.92
N HIS A 134 -17.43 8.46 -27.56
CA HIS A 134 -17.53 9.86 -27.19
C HIS A 134 -16.71 10.18 -25.94
N VAL A 135 -16.89 9.42 -24.86
CA VAL A 135 -16.14 9.57 -23.60
C VAL A 135 -14.64 9.36 -23.81
N TYR A 136 -14.23 8.35 -24.59
CA TYR A 136 -12.82 8.11 -24.92
C TYR A 136 -12.20 9.32 -25.65
N SER A 137 -12.92 9.90 -26.61
CA SER A 137 -12.46 11.10 -27.34
C SER A 137 -12.34 12.35 -26.46
N GLN A 138 -13.18 12.50 -25.44
CA GLN A 138 -13.06 13.58 -24.45
C GLN A 138 -11.92 13.32 -23.46
N GLY A 139 -11.74 12.07 -23.02
CA GLY A 139 -10.67 11.65 -22.13
C GLY A 139 -9.28 11.93 -22.72
N LEU A 140 -9.08 11.63 -24.01
CA LEU A 140 -7.85 11.96 -24.73
C LEU A 140 -7.52 13.46 -24.71
N LYS A 141 -8.53 14.34 -24.91
CA LYS A 141 -8.35 15.80 -24.86
C LYS A 141 -7.98 16.30 -23.46
N LEU A 142 -8.57 15.70 -22.42
CA LEU A 142 -8.23 16.01 -21.02
C LEU A 142 -6.82 15.54 -20.65
N TYR A 143 -6.40 14.37 -21.15
CA TYR A 143 -5.06 13.83 -20.94
C TYR A 143 -3.98 14.70 -21.61
N ASP A 144 -4.19 15.09 -22.87
CA ASP A 144 -3.28 15.98 -23.59
C ASP A 144 -3.17 17.36 -22.91
N ARG A 145 -4.32 17.96 -22.52
CA ARG A 145 -4.34 19.21 -21.75
C ARG A 145 -3.56 19.08 -20.44
N LYS A 146 -3.67 17.96 -19.71
CA LYS A 146 -2.88 17.73 -18.49
C LYS A 146 -1.38 17.71 -18.79
N ASN A 147 -0.95 17.02 -19.84
CA ASN A 147 0.47 16.93 -20.19
C ASN A 147 1.05 18.29 -20.57
N GLN A 148 0.31 19.11 -21.32
CA GLN A 148 0.69 20.50 -21.65
C GLN A 148 0.87 21.35 -20.39
N TRP A 149 -0.07 21.28 -19.43
CA TRP A 149 0.05 21.97 -18.14
C TRP A 149 1.24 21.48 -17.31
N GLN A 150 1.54 20.18 -17.33
CA GLN A 150 2.72 19.64 -16.63
C GLN A 150 4.04 20.09 -17.27
N ALA A 151 4.10 20.22 -18.59
CA ALA A 151 5.26 20.78 -19.28
C ALA A 151 5.48 22.27 -18.93
N GLN A 152 4.40 23.07 -18.92
CA GLN A 152 4.45 24.48 -18.53
C GLN A 152 4.90 24.67 -17.07
N LEU A 153 4.39 23.86 -16.13
CA LEU A 153 4.78 23.92 -14.72
C LEU A 153 6.25 23.51 -14.51
N LYS A 154 6.75 22.50 -15.23
CA LYS A 154 8.17 22.15 -15.19
C LYS A 154 9.05 23.30 -15.66
N PHE A 155 8.76 23.86 -16.83
CA PHE A 155 9.48 25.02 -17.36
C PHE A 155 9.47 26.20 -16.38
N LEU A 156 8.32 26.52 -15.76
CA LEU A 156 8.23 27.56 -14.76
C LEU A 156 9.11 27.26 -13.53
N SER A 157 9.09 26.01 -13.04
CA SER A 157 9.90 25.59 -11.89
C SER A 157 11.41 25.61 -12.18
N GLU A 158 11.82 25.24 -13.39
CA GLU A 158 13.21 25.26 -13.84
C GLU A 158 13.69 26.70 -14.08
N SER A 159 12.85 27.55 -14.69
CA SER A 159 13.14 28.99 -14.87
C SER A 159 13.27 29.71 -13.53
N LEU A 160 12.36 29.45 -12.57
CA LEU A 160 12.44 30.00 -11.22
C LEU A 160 13.68 29.51 -10.49
N ARG A 161 14.02 28.21 -10.61
CA ARG A 161 15.21 27.63 -9.97
C ARG A 161 16.48 28.26 -10.51
N ASN A 162 16.63 28.39 -11.82
CA ASN A 162 17.82 29.01 -12.44
C ASN A 162 17.95 30.49 -12.08
N GLN A 163 16.83 31.23 -11.98
CA GLN A 163 16.84 32.63 -11.56
C GLN A 163 17.20 32.80 -10.08
N ILE A 164 16.74 31.88 -9.21
CA ILE A 164 17.11 31.83 -7.80
C ILE A 164 18.60 31.49 -7.65
N ASP A 165 19.11 30.51 -8.40
CA ASP A 165 20.53 30.10 -8.37
C ASP A 165 21.46 31.24 -8.81
N TYR A 166 21.09 31.99 -9.86
CA TYR A 166 21.81 33.18 -10.31
C TYR A 166 21.90 34.25 -9.20
N HIS A 167 20.79 34.53 -8.50
CA HIS A 167 20.76 35.52 -7.42
C HIS A 167 21.37 35.06 -6.09
N LEU A 168 21.51 33.74 -5.85
CA LEU A 168 22.25 33.23 -4.69
C LEU A 168 23.74 33.03 -4.97
N GLY A 169 24.15 32.74 -6.21
CA GLY A 169 25.56 32.63 -6.59
C GLY A 169 26.34 33.93 -6.36
N GLU A 170 25.71 35.08 -6.67
CA GLU A 170 26.30 36.41 -6.46
C GLU A 170 26.44 36.79 -4.96
N ALA A 171 25.90 35.99 -4.04
CA ALA A 171 25.99 36.19 -2.59
C ALA A 171 27.03 35.30 -1.89
N GLY A 172 27.86 34.54 -2.64
CA GLY A 172 28.69 33.48 -2.02
C GLY A 172 29.90 32.98 -2.82
N GLU A 173 30.74 33.86 -3.36
CA GLU A 173 32.07 33.48 -3.89
C GLU A 173 33.23 34.14 -3.13
N ASP A 174 33.75 33.42 -2.12
CA ASP A 174 35.09 33.62 -1.54
C ASP A 174 36.10 32.82 -2.40
N PRO A 175 37.10 33.45 -3.05
CA PRO A 175 37.93 32.79 -4.04
C PRO A 175 39.01 31.90 -3.40
N ARG A 176 38.67 30.64 -3.11
CA ARG A 176 39.67 29.58 -2.94
C ARG A 176 39.72 28.65 -4.14
N GLN A 177 40.77 28.85 -4.94
CA GLN A 177 41.27 27.86 -5.89
C GLN A 177 41.58 26.55 -5.15
N ASP A 178 41.05 25.44 -5.62
CA ASP A 178 41.92 24.27 -5.85
C ASP A 178 41.58 23.63 -7.21
N SER A 179 42.65 23.26 -7.89
CA SER A 179 42.68 22.68 -9.21
C SER A 179 42.67 21.16 -9.15
N SER A 180 41.71 20.49 -9.82
CA SER A 180 42.04 19.21 -10.46
C SER A 180 41.15 18.88 -11.67
N SER A 181 41.80 18.28 -12.68
CA SER A 181 41.21 17.46 -13.74
C SER A 181 40.13 18.05 -14.66
N ARG A 182 40.63 18.83 -15.64
CA ARG A 182 40.09 18.85 -17.00
C ARG A 182 40.09 17.44 -17.62
N LYS A 183 38.93 16.96 -18.09
CA LYS A 183 38.81 16.32 -19.42
C LYS A 183 37.37 16.32 -19.92
N GLU A 184 37.23 16.56 -21.22
CA GLU A 184 35.98 16.87 -21.89
C GLU A 184 35.14 15.63 -22.25
N GLY A 185 33.83 15.74 -22.01
CA GLY A 185 32.75 15.36 -22.93
C GLY A 185 32.69 13.97 -23.55
N GLN A 186 31.61 13.23 -23.22
CA GLN A 186 30.77 12.66 -24.29
C GLN A 186 29.29 12.61 -23.87
N SER A 187 28.43 13.21 -24.70
CA SER A 187 26.98 13.15 -24.56
C SER A 187 26.44 11.82 -25.10
N SER A 188 25.38 11.29 -24.47
CA SER A 188 24.57 10.20 -25.02
C SER A 188 23.11 10.34 -24.56
N PRO A 189 22.22 10.91 -25.38
CA PRO A 189 20.78 10.87 -25.16
C PRO A 189 20.24 9.46 -25.46
N PRO A 190 19.30 8.91 -24.68
CA PRO A 190 18.62 7.67 -25.02
C PRO A 190 17.63 7.89 -26.18
N GLU A 191 17.76 7.12 -27.27
CA GLU A 191 16.89 7.23 -28.44
C GLU A 191 15.42 6.81 -28.17
N PRO A 192 14.44 7.54 -28.71
CA PRO A 192 13.05 7.09 -28.78
C PRO A 192 12.81 6.22 -30.04
N LYS A 193 12.48 4.93 -29.86
CA LYS A 193 12.07 4.07 -30.98
C LYS A 193 10.63 4.35 -31.44
N LYS A 194 10.45 4.79 -32.70
CA LYS A 194 9.31 4.57 -33.63
C LYS A 194 9.50 5.40 -34.92
N ASP A 195 8.91 5.08 -36.07
CA ASP A 195 7.95 3.99 -36.38
C ASP A 195 8.63 2.80 -37.10
N LEU A 196 8.65 2.57 -38.43
CA LEU A 196 7.98 3.18 -39.59
C LEU A 196 7.58 2.09 -40.62
N LYS A 197 6.75 2.46 -41.60
CA LYS A 197 5.80 1.62 -42.33
C LYS A 197 6.09 1.49 -43.85
N LYS A 198 5.82 0.30 -44.40
CA LYS A 198 5.24 -0.02 -45.75
C LYS A 198 6.14 -0.16 -47.01
N SER A 199 5.65 -1.09 -47.87
CA SER A 199 5.96 -1.39 -49.30
C SER A 199 6.93 -2.57 -49.51
N GLY A 200 6.68 -3.56 -50.38
CA GLY A 200 5.53 -3.82 -51.27
C GLY A 200 5.66 -5.16 -52.04
N SER A 201 4.79 -5.37 -53.04
CA SER A 201 4.77 -6.46 -54.06
C SER A 201 4.60 -7.94 -53.64
N SER A 202 3.55 -8.57 -54.19
CA SER A 202 3.37 -10.03 -54.32
C SER A 202 4.34 -10.63 -55.38
N PRO A 203 4.42 -11.97 -55.49
CA PRO A 203 3.70 -12.59 -56.62
C PRO A 203 3.01 -13.94 -56.32
N LEU A 204 2.25 -14.40 -57.31
CA LEU A 204 1.45 -15.64 -57.34
C LEU A 204 2.28 -16.93 -57.54
N LYS A 205 1.93 -17.98 -56.82
CA LYS A 205 1.95 -19.42 -57.21
C LYS A 205 1.15 -20.17 -56.11
N HIS A 206 0.07 -20.91 -56.34
CA HIS A 206 -0.35 -21.82 -57.40
C HIS A 206 0.38 -23.18 -57.44
N GLU A 207 0.08 -24.04 -56.45
CA GLU A 207 -0.03 -25.51 -56.55
C GLU A 207 -0.96 -25.93 -55.38
N ARG A 208 -2.18 -26.44 -55.56
CA ARG A 208 -2.73 -27.56 -56.36
C ARG A 208 -2.54 -28.90 -55.64
N SER A 209 -3.67 -29.48 -55.22
CA SER A 209 -3.90 -30.93 -55.02
C SER A 209 -3.09 -31.63 -53.93
N MET A 210 -3.50 -32.73 -53.29
CA MET A 210 -4.71 -33.56 -53.14
C MET A 210 -4.16 -34.88 -52.51
N LEU A 211 -5.00 -35.69 -51.87
CA LEU A 211 -4.66 -37.03 -51.30
C LEU A 211 -3.83 -36.95 -50.00
N THR A 212 -4.14 -37.72 -48.94
CA THR A 212 -5.13 -38.82 -48.80
C THR A 212 -5.72 -38.79 -47.40
#